data_AF-A0A6S6XD77-F1
#
_entry.id   AF-A0A6S6XD77-F1
#
_cell.length_a   1.000
_cell.length_b   1.000
_cell.length_c   1.000
_cell.angle_alpha   90.00
_cell.angle_beta   90.00
_cell.angle_gamma   90.00
#
_symmetry.space_group_name_H-M   'P 1'
#
loop_
_entity.id
_entity.type
_entity.pdbx_description
1 polymer ?
#
loop_
_entity_poly.entity_id
_entity_poly.type
_entity_poly.pdbx_seq_one_letter_code
_entity_poly.pdbx_strand_id
1 'polypeptide(L)'
;MENNIFSIVCSLIALIGVIVMSIVNYLQNKRSAVFEAYFYSKVNAYKDFWNAIAKVRQIGDSKENRSELVSKTMGLALFSNSHTYEVADKLCSIILQYPISSVVPVIDDTAKELVSLMKEELKDHPNGWKG
;
A
#
# COMPACT_ATOMS: atom_id res chain seq x y z
N MET A 1 -28.78 -53.76 3.14
CA MET A 1 -28.82 -52.58 4.04
C MET A 1 -27.48 -51.85 4.14
N GLU A 2 -26.34 -52.53 4.02
CA GLU A 2 -25.01 -51.92 4.13
C GLU A 2 -24.72 -50.82 3.07
N ASN A 3 -25.20 -50.98 1.83
CA ASN A 3 -25.02 -49.98 0.77
C ASN A 3 -25.70 -48.62 1.07
N ASN A 4 -26.78 -48.59 1.86
CA ASN A 4 -27.47 -47.34 2.18
C ASN A 4 -26.71 -46.53 3.23
N ILE A 5 -26.11 -47.19 4.22
CA ILE A 5 -25.33 -46.52 5.27
C ILE A 5 -24.05 -45.93 4.66
N PHE A 6 -23.37 -46.69 3.80
CA PHE A 6 -22.17 -46.21 3.10
C PHE A 6 -22.48 -44.99 2.22
N SER A 7 -23.60 -45.02 1.47
CA SER A 7 -24.03 -43.88 0.66
C SER A 7 -24.34 -42.64 1.52
N ILE A 8 -25.01 -42.81 2.66
CA ILE A 8 -25.34 -41.69 3.57
C ILE A 8 -24.06 -41.07 4.14
N VAL A 9 -23.10 -41.89 4.56
CA VAL A 9 -21.81 -41.40 5.11
C VAL A 9 -21.01 -40.65 4.03
N CYS A 10 -20.94 -41.18 2.81
CA CYS A 10 -20.28 -40.49 1.69
C CYS A 10 -20.97 -39.16 1.34
N SER A 11 -22.31 -39.10 1.37
CA SER A 11 -23.06 -37.86 1.17
C SER A 11 -22.79 -36.83 2.27
N LEU A 12 -22.66 -37.26 3.53
CA LEU A 12 -22.31 -36.38 4.64
C LEU A 12 -20.89 -35.81 4.52
N ILE A 13 -19.92 -36.64 4.12
CA ILE A 13 -18.53 -36.19 3.86
C ILE A 13 -18.49 -35.18 2.71
N ALA A 14 -19.21 -35.45 1.61
CA ALA A 14 -19.31 -34.53 0.48
C ALA A 14 -19.93 -33.19 0.90
N LEU A 15 -21.00 -33.21 1.71
CA LEU A 15 -21.64 -32.02 2.23
C LEU A 15 -20.67 -31.19 3.10
N ILE A 16 -19.94 -31.83 4.00
CA ILE A 16 -18.92 -31.16 4.83
C ILE A 16 -17.81 -30.57 3.95
N GLY A 17 -17.35 -31.29 2.93
CA GLY A 17 -16.34 -30.82 1.98
C GLY A 17 -16.76 -29.55 1.23
N VAL A 18 -18.02 -29.48 0.78
CA VAL A 18 -18.57 -28.28 0.10
C VAL A 18 -18.64 -27.10 1.06
N ILE A 19 -19.04 -27.32 2.31
CA ILE A 19 -19.09 -26.25 3.34
C ILE A 19 -17.68 -25.70 3.61
N VAL A 20 -16.70 -26.57 3.83
CA VAL A 20 -15.31 -26.16 4.07
C VAL A 20 -14.75 -25.41 2.87
N MET A 21 -14.95 -25.91 1.64
CA MET A 21 -14.48 -25.26 0.42
C MET A 21 -15.11 -23.87 0.22
N SER A 22 -16.38 -23.72 0.57
CA SER A 22 -17.10 -22.44 0.50
C SER A 22 -16.55 -21.42 1.51
N ILE A 23 -16.24 -21.86 2.74
CA ILE A 23 -15.61 -21.01 3.76
C ILE A 23 -14.20 -20.59 3.32
N VAL A 24 -13.40 -21.52 2.80
CA VAL A 24 -12.05 -21.22 2.29
C VAL A 24 -12.13 -20.21 1.15
N ASN A 25 -13.01 -20.42 0.17
CA ASN A 25 -13.21 -19.46 -0.93
C ASN A 25 -13.69 -18.10 -0.44
N TYR A 26 -14.62 -18.06 0.51
CA TYR A 26 -15.08 -16.80 1.10
C TYR A 26 -13.94 -16.04 1.79
N LEU A 27 -13.13 -16.74 2.58
CA LEU A 27 -11.98 -16.15 3.27
C LEU A 27 -10.90 -15.70 2.28
N GLN A 28 -10.64 -16.47 1.22
CA GLN A 28 -9.71 -16.10 0.15
C GLN A 28 -10.19 -14.86 -0.60
N ASN A 29 -11.47 -14.81 -1.01
CA ASN A 29 -12.05 -13.66 -1.71
C ASN A 29 -12.04 -12.40 -0.84
N LYS A 30 -12.39 -12.51 0.44
CA LYS A 30 -12.34 -11.39 1.39
C LYS A 30 -10.91 -10.89 1.59
N ARG A 31 -9.94 -11.81 1.71
CA ARG A 31 -8.51 -11.46 1.80
C ARG A 31 -8.03 -10.78 0.52
N SER A 32 -8.46 -11.24 -0.66
CA SER A 32 -8.13 -10.61 -1.94
C SER A 32 -8.70 -9.20 -2.03
N ALA A 33 -9.97 -8.99 -1.65
CA ALA A 33 -10.61 -7.68 -1.69
C ALA A 33 -9.95 -6.68 -0.73
N VAL A 34 -9.63 -7.11 0.51
CA VAL A 34 -8.90 -6.27 1.48
C VAL A 34 -7.50 -5.94 0.96
N PHE A 35 -6.83 -6.91 0.34
CA PHE A 35 -5.52 -6.71 -0.26
C PHE A 35 -5.56 -5.74 -1.45
N GLU A 36 -6.51 -5.90 -2.36
CA GLU A 36 -6.72 -5.00 -3.51
C GLU A 36 -7.02 -3.58 -3.05
N ALA A 37 -7.90 -3.42 -2.04
CA ALA A 37 -8.19 -2.11 -1.46
C ALA A 37 -6.94 -1.47 -0.83
N TYR A 38 -6.17 -2.23 -0.04
CA TYR A 38 -4.92 -1.77 0.53
C TYR A 38 -3.90 -1.36 -0.54
N PHE A 39 -3.72 -2.19 -1.57
CA PHE A 39 -2.80 -1.92 -2.67
C PHE A 39 -3.23 -0.69 -3.47
N TYR A 40 -4.52 -0.55 -3.75
CA TYR A 40 -5.09 0.61 -4.43
C TYR A 40 -4.88 1.89 -3.62
N SER A 41 -5.14 1.86 -2.31
CA SER A 41 -4.85 2.98 -1.39
C SER A 41 -3.37 3.34 -1.38
N LYS A 42 -2.48 2.35 -1.35
CA LYS A 42 -1.03 2.52 -1.39
C LYS A 42 -0.57 3.21 -2.69
N VAL A 43 -1.03 2.74 -3.85
CA VAL A 43 -0.75 3.37 -5.15
C VAL A 43 -1.26 4.82 -5.22
N ASN A 44 -2.46 5.09 -4.69
CA ASN A 44 -2.99 6.46 -4.66
C ASN A 44 -2.21 7.37 -3.71
N ALA A 45 -1.81 6.89 -2.53
CA ALA A 45 -0.97 7.65 -1.61
C ALA A 45 0.36 8.04 -2.29
N TYR A 46 0.94 7.13 -3.06
CA TYR A 46 2.12 7.41 -3.89
C TYR A 46 1.87 8.49 -4.93
N LYS A 47 0.79 8.39 -5.70
CA LYS A 47 0.41 9.41 -6.69
C LYS A 47 0.22 10.79 -6.06
N ASP A 48 -0.47 10.84 -4.92
CA ASP A 48 -0.75 12.07 -4.19
C ASP A 48 0.53 12.76 -3.70
N PHE A 49 1.50 11.99 -3.20
CA PHE A 49 2.81 12.51 -2.82
C PHE A 49 3.53 13.19 -4.00
N TRP A 50 3.57 12.53 -5.16
CA TRP A 50 4.19 13.11 -6.37
C TRP A 50 3.49 14.36 -6.85
N ASN A 51 2.16 14.38 -6.80
CA ASN A 51 1.38 15.57 -7.14
C ASN A 51 1.70 16.74 -6.20
N ALA A 52 1.86 16.48 -4.90
CA ALA A 52 2.22 17.51 -3.93
C ALA A 52 3.64 18.07 -4.18
N ILE A 53 4.61 17.22 -4.52
CA ILE A 53 5.95 17.66 -4.94
C ILE A 53 5.86 18.55 -6.18
N ALA A 54 5.14 18.09 -7.21
CA ALA A 54 4.98 18.84 -8.45
C ALA A 54 4.31 20.21 -8.20
N LYS A 55 3.28 20.24 -7.34
CA LYS A 55 2.57 21.46 -6.95
C LYS A 55 3.49 22.46 -6.28
N VAL A 56 4.29 22.01 -5.31
CA VAL A 56 5.30 22.85 -4.65
C VAL A 56 6.32 23.41 -5.64
N ARG A 57 6.75 22.62 -6.63
CA ARG A 57 7.71 23.07 -7.67
C ARG A 57 7.11 24.08 -8.64
N GLN A 58 5.87 23.88 -9.07
CA GLN A 58 5.23 24.71 -10.09
C GLN A 58 4.62 26.00 -9.53
N ILE A 59 3.97 25.90 -8.37
CA ILE A 59 3.20 27.00 -7.76
C ILE A 59 4.04 27.73 -6.69
N GLY A 60 5.01 27.04 -6.11
CA GLY A 60 5.92 27.59 -5.11
C GLY A 60 5.60 27.19 -3.67
N ASP A 61 6.48 27.65 -2.78
CA ASP A 61 6.49 27.34 -1.35
C ASP A 61 5.51 28.24 -0.57
N SER A 62 4.22 27.91 -0.65
CA SER A 62 3.21 28.48 0.25
C SER A 62 3.03 27.59 1.49
N LYS A 63 2.56 28.18 2.59
CA LYS A 63 2.23 27.43 3.82
C LYS A 63 1.23 26.30 3.54
N GLU A 64 0.26 26.54 2.65
CA GLU A 64 -0.73 25.55 2.23
C GLU A 64 -0.10 24.40 1.45
N ASN A 65 0.70 24.71 0.41
CA ASN A 65 1.38 23.69 -0.40
C ASN A 65 2.37 22.86 0.44
N ARG A 66 3.04 23.50 1.41
CA ARG A 66 3.93 22.81 2.34
C ARG A 66 3.17 21.87 3.27
N SER A 67 2.06 22.34 3.85
CA SER A 67 1.21 21.51 4.71
C SER A 67 0.63 20.32 3.94
N GLU A 68 0.25 20.53 2.67
CA GLU A 68 -0.19 19.47 1.79
C GLU A 68 0.93 18.46 1.52
N LEU A 69 2.13 18.93 1.18
CA LEU A 69 3.28 18.04 0.94
C LEU A 69 3.60 17.18 2.17
N VAL A 70 3.60 17.75 3.38
CA VAL A 70 3.81 16.99 4.62
C VAL A 70 2.69 15.96 4.82
N SER A 71 1.43 16.36 4.65
CA SER A 71 0.28 15.46 4.79
C SER A 71 0.33 14.29 3.81
N LYS A 72 0.66 14.55 2.55
CA LYS A 72 0.78 13.50 1.52
C LYS A 72 2.00 12.61 1.74
N THR A 73 3.11 13.15 2.23
CA THR A 73 4.30 12.37 2.62
C THR A 73 3.98 11.43 3.79
N MET A 74 3.25 11.89 4.80
CA MET A 74 2.80 11.04 5.90
C MET A 74 1.78 10.00 5.45
N GLY A 75 0.86 10.36 4.55
CA GLY A 75 -0.09 9.43 3.95
C GLY A 75 0.61 8.26 3.24
N LEU A 76 1.71 8.54 2.55
CA LEU A 76 2.58 7.53 1.96
C LEU A 76 3.23 6.64 3.02
N ALA A 77 3.78 7.24 4.09
CA ALA A 77 4.45 6.52 5.16
C ALA A 77 3.55 5.46 5.82
N LEU A 78 2.26 5.75 6.01
CA LEU A 78 1.29 4.84 6.63
C LEU A 78 1.05 3.53 5.84
N PHE A 79 1.31 3.52 4.54
CA PHE A 79 1.16 2.33 3.69
C PHE A 79 2.51 1.67 3.37
N SER A 80 3.59 2.08 4.03
CA SER A 80 4.95 1.64 3.73
C SER A 80 5.53 0.76 4.84
N ASN A 81 6.63 0.06 4.55
CA ASN A 81 7.37 -0.67 5.58
C ASN A 81 8.11 0.31 6.52
N SER A 82 8.72 -0.22 7.59
CA SER A 82 9.41 0.62 8.60
C SER A 82 10.53 1.47 8.03
N HIS A 83 11.29 0.95 7.07
CA HIS A 83 12.42 1.67 6.48
C HIS A 83 11.94 2.83 5.59
N THR A 84 10.98 2.57 4.71
CA THR A 84 10.34 3.60 3.88
C THR A 84 9.63 4.65 4.75
N TYR A 85 9.03 4.23 5.87
CA TYR A 85 8.43 5.14 6.86
C TYR A 85 9.48 6.10 7.44
N GLU A 86 10.64 5.60 7.87
CA GLU A 86 11.73 6.43 8.43
C GLU A 86 12.23 7.48 7.43
N VAL A 87 12.38 7.09 6.16
CA VAL A 87 12.77 8.01 5.09
C VAL A 87 11.71 9.09 4.86
N ALA A 88 10.43 8.71 4.87
CA ALA A 88 9.31 9.64 4.73
C ALA A 88 9.19 10.60 5.94
N ASP A 89 9.38 10.12 7.17
CA ASP A 89 9.37 10.93 8.39
C ASP A 89 10.51 11.95 8.41
N LYS A 90 11.70 11.53 7.97
CA LYS A 90 12.85 12.43 7.77
C LYS A 90 12.54 13.52 6.74
N LEU A 91 11.88 13.16 5.63
CA LEU A 91 11.45 14.13 4.62
C LEU A 91 10.45 15.14 5.20
N CYS A 92 9.45 14.69 5.96
CA CYS A 92 8.52 15.56 6.68
C CYS A 92 9.26 16.55 7.59
N SER A 93 10.23 16.06 8.36
CA SER A 93 11.05 16.90 9.25
C SER A 93 11.81 17.98 8.47
N ILE A 94 12.41 17.63 7.33
CA ILE A 94 13.13 18.58 6.46
C ILE A 94 12.20 19.66 5.92
N ILE A 95 11.02 19.26 5.40
CA ILE A 95 10.03 20.18 4.83
C ILE A 95 9.52 21.16 5.90
N LEU A 96 9.36 20.72 7.15
CA LEU A 96 8.89 21.56 8.24
C LEU A 96 9.97 22.51 8.76
N GLN A 97 11.24 22.09 8.79
CA GLN A 97 12.35 22.86 9.35
C GLN A 97 12.89 23.93 8.39
N TYR A 98 12.86 23.67 7.08
CA TYR A 98 13.53 24.52 6.11
C TYR A 98 12.57 25.08 5.05
N PRO A 99 12.83 26.29 4.52
CA PRO A 99 12.18 26.78 3.31
C PRO A 99 12.40 25.79 2.17
N ILE A 100 11.36 25.43 1.41
CA ILE A 100 11.46 24.39 0.37
C ILE A 100 12.51 24.78 -0.67
N SER A 101 12.61 26.07 -1.02
CA SER A 101 13.64 26.60 -1.94
C SER A 101 15.07 26.25 -1.52
N SER A 102 15.36 26.09 -0.23
CA SER A 102 16.68 25.76 0.30
C SER A 102 16.96 24.26 0.38
N VAL A 103 15.93 23.41 0.24
CA VAL A 103 16.03 21.95 0.40
C VAL A 103 15.52 21.18 -0.82
N VAL A 104 15.23 21.85 -1.96
CA VAL A 104 14.83 21.18 -3.21
C VAL A 104 15.76 20.01 -3.58
N PRO A 105 17.10 20.14 -3.56
CA PRO A 105 17.97 19.01 -3.89
C PRO A 105 17.79 17.82 -2.93
N VAL A 106 17.58 18.10 -1.65
CA VAL A 106 17.38 17.08 -0.60
C VAL A 106 16.02 16.40 -0.75
N ILE A 107 14.96 17.17 -1.04
CA ILE A 107 13.63 16.63 -1.36
C ILE A 107 13.73 15.72 -2.57
N ASP A 108 14.47 16.13 -3.60
CA ASP A 108 14.62 15.38 -4.85
C ASP A 108 15.33 14.05 -4.63
N ASP A 109 16.41 14.04 -3.87
CA ASP A 109 17.17 12.82 -3.59
C ASP A 109 16.40 11.87 -2.66
N THR A 110 15.74 12.42 -1.63
CA THR A 110 14.88 11.63 -0.73
C THR A 110 13.67 11.07 -1.47
N ALA A 111 13.09 11.83 -2.40
CA ALA A 111 11.98 11.36 -3.22
C ALA A 111 12.42 10.25 -4.20
N LYS A 112 13.62 10.33 -4.78
CA LYS A 112 14.19 9.24 -5.61
C LYS A 112 14.45 7.97 -4.78
N GLU A 113 14.96 8.12 -3.57
CA GLU A 113 15.15 7.01 -2.63
C GLU A 113 13.81 6.34 -2.32
N LEU A 114 12.78 7.13 -2.00
CA LEU A 114 11.41 6.63 -1.85
C LEU A 114 10.94 5.88 -3.10
N VAL A 115 11.15 6.39 -4.33
CA VAL A 115 10.81 5.62 -5.56
C VAL A 115 11.47 4.24 -5.57
N SER A 116 12.76 4.16 -5.20
CA SER A 116 13.50 2.90 -5.21
C SER A 116 12.91 1.91 -4.22
N LEU A 117 12.73 2.34 -2.97
CA LEU A 117 12.15 1.51 -1.91
C LEU A 117 10.73 1.05 -2.25
N MET A 118 9.94 1.93 -2.86
CA MET A 118 8.60 1.60 -3.33
C MET A 118 8.60 0.53 -4.42
N LYS A 119 9.55 0.60 -5.38
CA LYS A 119 9.68 -0.43 -6.41
C LYS A 119 10.05 -1.79 -5.82
N GLU A 120 10.86 -1.80 -4.77
CA GLU A 120 11.23 -3.02 -4.05
C GLU A 120 10.03 -3.60 -3.30
N GLU A 121 9.27 -2.77 -2.57
CA GLU A 121 8.04 -3.19 -1.88
C GLU A 121 6.97 -3.76 -2.83
N LEU A 122 6.91 -3.26 -4.07
CA LEU A 122 6.01 -3.78 -5.10
C LEU A 122 6.48 -5.12 -5.70
N LYS A 123 7.79 -5.38 -5.71
CA LYS A 123 8.41 -6.62 -6.23
C LYS A 123 8.34 -7.77 -5.23
N ASP A 124 8.52 -7.49 -3.94
CA ASP A 124 8.52 -8.50 -2.88
C ASP A 124 7.11 -9.01 -2.51
N HIS A 125 6.06 -8.51 -3.17
CA HIS A 125 4.71 -8.97 -2.91
C HIS A 125 4.45 -10.36 -3.55
N PRO A 126 3.78 -11.31 -2.85
CA PRO A 126 3.48 -12.65 -3.39
C PRO A 126 2.61 -12.68 -4.66
N ASN A 127 1.96 -11.56 -5.01
CA ASN A 127 1.26 -11.30 -6.28
C ASN A 127 1.87 -10.11 -7.05
N GLY A 128 3.14 -9.81 -6.78
CA GLY A 128 3.84 -8.61 -7.26
C GLY A 128 3.79 -8.46 -8.78
N TRP A 129 3.71 -7.20 -9.21
CA TRP A 129 3.58 -6.82 -10.61
C TRP A 129 4.73 -7.42 -11.42
N LYS A 130 4.42 -8.42 -12.25
CA LYS A 130 5.33 -8.98 -13.27
C LYS A 130 5.34 -8.02 -14.46
N GLY A 131 5.95 -6.85 -14.26
CA GLY A 131 6.32 -5.96 -15.36
C GLY A 131 7.35 -6.61 -16.25
#